data_AF-A0A5C6F4M0-F1
#
_entry.id   AF-A0A5C6F4M0-F1
#
_cell.length_a   1.000
_cell.length_b   1.000
_cell.length_c   1.000
_cell.angle_alpha   90.00
_cell.angle_beta   90.00
_cell.angle_gamma   90.00
#
_symmetry.space_group_name_H-M   'P 1'
#
loop_
_entity.id
_entity.type
_entity.pdbx_description
1 polymer ?
#
loop_
_entity_poly.entity_id
_entity_poly.type
_entity_poly.pdbx_seq_one_letter_code
_entity_poly.pdbx_strand_id
1 'polypeptide(L)'
;MSLSEVDRVLLQRCLDQAPRAWQDFVDRFLGLVVHVANHTAQSRGASIDQATRDDLVAEVFLTLVAADFAVLRRFRRNCSLATYLTVISRRVIARRLSQTGPPMADGQDVADDGAPPVATGSHSQSHVSRIDDQEEVQRLMLRLDPNEANIVRMYHLEGKSYQEISKAVGMSENSVGPVLTRARDKMRNGRG
;
A
#
# COMPACT_ATOMS: atom_id res chain seq x y z
N MET A 1 -2.41 -13.55 -19.87
CA MET A 1 -1.34 -12.55 -20.09
C MET A 1 -1.77 -11.30 -20.87
N SER A 2 -2.98 -11.24 -21.44
CA SER A 2 -3.45 -10.16 -22.32
C SER A 2 -3.79 -8.82 -21.64
N LEU A 3 -4.24 -8.82 -20.38
CA LEU A 3 -4.70 -7.59 -19.71
C LEU A 3 -3.56 -6.59 -19.45
N SER A 4 -2.36 -7.07 -19.10
CA SER A 4 -1.21 -6.20 -18.86
C SER A 4 -0.69 -5.54 -20.13
N GLU A 5 -0.90 -6.13 -21.31
CA GLU A 5 -0.45 -5.56 -22.57
C GLU A 5 -1.37 -4.41 -23.02
N VAL A 6 -2.68 -4.60 -22.90
CA VAL A 6 -3.66 -3.52 -23.13
C VAL A 6 -3.42 -2.35 -22.18
N ASP A 7 -3.14 -2.61 -20.90
CA ASP A 7 -2.76 -1.58 -19.92
C ASP A 7 -1.53 -0.78 -20.36
N ARG A 8 -0.53 -1.46 -20.94
CA ARG A 8 0.73 -0.83 -21.39
C ARG A 8 0.50 0.06 -22.59
N VAL A 9 -0.27 -0.41 -23.58
CA VAL A 9 -0.60 0.40 -24.76
C VAL A 9 -1.40 1.62 -24.37
N LEU A 10 -2.37 1.46 -23.46
CA LEU A 10 -3.15 2.58 -22.93
C LEU A 10 -2.27 3.59 -22.20
N LEU A 11 -1.40 3.11 -21.31
CA LEU A 11 -0.43 3.97 -20.60
C LEU A 11 0.47 4.73 -21.57
N GLN A 12 1.00 4.05 -22.59
CA GLN A 12 1.86 4.69 -23.59
C GLN A 12 1.12 5.81 -24.32
N ARG A 13 -0.13 5.56 -24.76
CA ARG A 13 -0.99 6.58 -25.37
C ARG A 13 -1.25 7.77 -24.44
N CYS A 14 -1.39 7.55 -23.13
CA CYS A 14 -1.51 8.64 -22.16
C CYS A 14 -0.23 9.47 -22.06
N LEU A 15 0.93 8.82 -22.00
CA LEU A 15 2.23 9.49 -21.90
C LEU A 15 2.59 10.26 -23.18
N ASP A 16 2.12 9.78 -24.33
CA ASP A 16 2.22 10.44 -25.63
C ASP A 16 1.13 11.52 -25.82
N GLN A 17 0.29 11.75 -24.81
CA GLN A 17 -0.81 12.72 -24.80
C GLN A 17 -1.78 12.56 -25.99
N ALA A 18 -2.01 11.32 -26.42
CA ALA A 18 -2.91 11.03 -27.52
C ALA A 18 -4.36 11.46 -27.18
N PRO A 19 -5.15 11.90 -28.18
CA PRO A 19 -6.54 12.29 -27.96
C PRO A 19 -7.33 11.21 -27.24
N ARG A 20 -8.11 11.61 -26.23
CA ARG A 20 -8.96 10.75 -25.36
C ARG A 20 -8.24 9.68 -24.55
N ALA A 21 -6.92 9.51 -24.67
CA ALA A 21 -6.20 8.46 -23.96
C ALA A 21 -6.34 8.57 -22.44
N TRP A 22 -6.36 9.78 -21.90
CA TRP A 22 -6.59 10.00 -20.48
C TRP A 22 -8.00 9.61 -20.03
N GLN A 23 -9.03 9.87 -20.85
CA GLN A 23 -10.41 9.45 -20.56
C GLN A 23 -10.49 7.92 -20.50
N ASP A 24 -9.95 7.25 -21.52
CA ASP A 24 -9.88 5.79 -21.59
C ASP A 24 -9.13 5.19 -20.37
N PHE A 25 -8.09 5.86 -19.90
CA PHE A 25 -7.32 5.48 -18.71
C PHE A 25 -8.12 5.62 -17.42
N VAL A 26 -8.80 6.75 -17.25
CA VAL A 26 -9.68 6.98 -16.10
C VAL A 26 -10.80 5.94 -16.11
N ASP A 27 -11.51 5.75 -17.23
CA ASP A 27 -12.61 4.78 -17.33
C ASP A 27 -12.16 3.35 -16.98
N ARG A 28 -10.95 2.97 -17.40
CA ARG A 28 -10.39 1.65 -17.10
C ARG A 28 -10.02 1.46 -15.63
N PHE A 29 -9.47 2.48 -14.98
CA PHE A 29 -8.92 2.36 -13.62
C PHE A 29 -9.78 3.00 -12.53
N LEU A 30 -10.89 3.67 -12.88
CA LEU A 30 -11.78 4.31 -11.93
C LEU A 30 -12.30 3.32 -10.87
N GLY A 31 -12.83 2.18 -11.31
CA GLY A 31 -13.34 1.15 -10.41
C GLY A 31 -12.27 0.63 -9.44
N LEU A 32 -11.02 0.51 -9.90
CA LEU A 32 -9.89 0.12 -9.06
C LEU A 32 -9.61 1.18 -7.98
N VAL A 33 -9.53 2.46 -8.36
CA VAL A 33 -9.24 3.54 -7.42
C VAL A 33 -10.36 3.71 -6.39
N VAL A 34 -11.62 3.62 -6.82
CA VAL A 34 -12.81 3.62 -5.94
C VAL A 34 -12.74 2.47 -4.92
N HIS A 35 -12.41 1.26 -5.39
CA HIS A 35 -12.26 0.11 -4.51
C HIS A 35 -11.15 0.35 -3.47
N VAL A 36 -10.00 0.90 -3.88
CA VAL A 36 -8.89 1.22 -2.98
C VAL A 36 -9.27 2.30 -1.97
N ALA A 37 -10.06 3.30 -2.35
CA ALA A 37 -10.54 4.34 -1.44
C ALA A 37 -11.38 3.76 -0.30
N ASN A 38 -12.40 2.98 -0.65
CA ASN A 38 -13.29 2.34 0.32
C ASN A 38 -12.51 1.40 1.25
N HIS A 39 -11.65 0.55 0.68
CA HIS A 39 -10.86 -0.40 1.46
C HIS A 39 -9.88 0.28 2.40
N THR A 40 -9.23 1.36 1.94
CA THR A 40 -8.28 2.12 2.78
C THR A 40 -9.00 2.81 3.94
N ALA A 41 -10.17 3.41 3.71
CA ALA A 41 -10.98 4.00 4.77
C ALA A 41 -11.44 2.95 5.79
N GLN A 42 -11.99 1.82 5.32
CA GLN A 42 -12.43 0.71 6.18
C GLN A 42 -11.29 0.14 7.03
N SER A 43 -10.10 -0.05 6.44
CA SER A 43 -8.92 -0.55 7.17
C SER A 43 -8.45 0.39 8.29
N ARG A 44 -8.88 1.65 8.28
CA ARG A 44 -8.59 2.67 9.29
C ARG A 44 -9.78 2.94 10.22
N GLY A 45 -10.86 2.17 10.12
CA GLY A 45 -12.08 2.38 10.90
C GLY A 45 -12.83 3.67 10.53
N ALA A 46 -12.50 4.29 9.39
CA ALA A 46 -13.18 5.49 8.93
C ALA A 46 -14.36 5.10 8.01
N SER A 47 -15.54 5.62 8.33
CA SER A 47 -16.66 5.63 7.38
C SER A 47 -16.54 6.90 6.54
N ILE A 48 -16.53 6.76 5.22
CA ILE A 48 -16.50 7.87 4.28
C ILE A 48 -17.81 7.92 3.51
N ASP A 49 -18.34 9.12 3.31
CA ASP A 49 -19.50 9.35 2.46
C ASP A 49 -19.11 9.38 0.99
N GLN A 50 -20.12 9.48 0.11
CA GLN A 50 -19.90 9.50 -1.33
C GLN A 50 -19.06 10.70 -1.79
N ALA A 51 -19.30 11.89 -1.23
CA ALA A 51 -18.56 13.09 -1.60
C ALA A 51 -17.07 12.96 -1.23
N THR A 52 -16.76 12.54 0.00
CA THR A 52 -15.37 12.31 0.44
C THR A 52 -14.68 11.26 -0.42
N ARG A 53 -15.39 10.17 -0.77
CA ARG A 53 -14.84 9.14 -1.64
C ARG A 53 -14.49 9.69 -3.03
N ASP A 54 -15.38 10.47 -3.62
CA ASP A 54 -15.19 11.02 -4.95
C ASP A 54 -14.03 12.04 -4.96
N ASP A 55 -13.89 12.84 -3.90
CA ASP A 55 -12.73 13.72 -3.68
C ASP A 55 -11.41 12.96 -3.57
N LEU A 56 -11.38 11.87 -2.80
CA LEU A 56 -10.21 11.00 -2.64
C LEU A 56 -9.79 10.39 -3.98
N VAL A 57 -10.75 9.93 -4.78
CA VAL A 57 -10.51 9.39 -6.11
C VAL A 57 -9.96 10.48 -7.04
N ALA A 58 -10.55 11.67 -7.02
CA ALA A 58 -10.07 12.82 -7.79
C ALA A 58 -8.62 13.18 -7.43
N GLU A 59 -8.28 13.20 -6.14
CA GLU A 59 -6.92 13.49 -5.67
C GLU A 59 -5.88 12.47 -6.19
N VAL A 60 -6.25 11.19 -6.26
CA VAL A 60 -5.40 10.16 -6.89
C VAL A 60 -5.16 10.49 -8.36
N PHE A 61 -6.20 10.73 -9.15
CA PHE A 61 -6.04 11.02 -10.58
C PHE A 61 -5.30 12.34 -10.83
N LEU A 62 -5.52 13.37 -10.00
CA LEU A 62 -4.73 14.60 -10.01
C LEU A 62 -3.25 14.32 -9.73
N THR A 63 -2.94 13.45 -8.77
CA THR A 63 -1.56 13.04 -8.49
C THR A 63 -0.93 12.29 -9.67
N LEU A 64 -1.71 11.51 -10.42
CA LEU A 64 -1.22 10.76 -11.57
C LEU A 64 -0.90 11.65 -12.77
N VAL A 65 -1.67 12.72 -13.01
CA VAL A 65 -1.44 13.67 -14.11
C VAL A 65 -0.43 14.78 -13.75
N ALA A 66 -0.23 15.04 -12.45
CA ALA A 66 0.68 16.06 -11.98
C ALA A 66 2.11 15.93 -12.53
N ALA A 67 2.76 17.07 -12.72
CA ALA A 67 4.13 17.17 -13.24
C ALA A 67 4.36 16.36 -14.52
N ASP A 68 3.45 16.50 -15.50
CA ASP A 68 3.47 15.78 -16.78
C ASP A 68 3.57 14.25 -16.61
N PHE A 69 2.61 13.70 -15.86
CA PHE A 69 2.54 12.26 -15.59
C PHE A 69 3.79 11.68 -14.93
N ALA A 70 4.54 12.46 -14.13
CA ALA A 70 5.82 12.05 -13.55
C ALA A 70 5.75 10.69 -12.81
N VAL A 71 4.66 10.44 -12.10
CA VAL A 71 4.45 9.17 -11.39
C VAL A 71 4.30 8.01 -12.38
N LEU A 72 3.49 8.17 -13.42
CA LEU A 72 3.31 7.15 -14.45
C LEU A 72 4.59 6.94 -15.29
N ARG A 73 5.36 8.00 -15.58
CA ARG A 73 6.66 7.91 -16.26
C ARG A 73 7.70 7.13 -15.47
N ARG A 74 7.62 7.11 -14.13
CA ARG A 74 8.51 6.34 -13.25
C ARG A 74 8.19 4.84 -13.22
N PHE A 75 7.10 4.41 -13.83
CA PHE A 75 6.69 3.00 -13.85
C PHE A 75 7.69 2.13 -14.65
N ARG A 76 8.45 1.29 -13.94
CA ARG A 76 9.52 0.44 -14.50
C ARG A 76 9.03 -0.93 -15.03
N ARG A 77 7.72 -1.20 -15.04
CA ARG A 77 7.12 -2.46 -15.55
C ARG A 77 7.52 -3.75 -14.79
N ASN A 78 8.03 -3.61 -13.56
CA ASN A 78 8.35 -4.75 -12.69
C ASN A 78 7.11 -5.40 -12.05
N CYS A 79 5.93 -4.79 -12.21
CA CYS A 79 4.64 -5.30 -11.77
C CYS A 79 3.55 -4.90 -12.77
N SER A 80 2.31 -5.36 -12.56
CA SER A 80 1.18 -4.90 -13.37
C SER A 80 0.89 -3.42 -13.10
N LEU A 81 0.33 -2.71 -14.10
CA LEU A 81 -0.05 -1.31 -13.93
C LEU A 81 -1.11 -1.15 -12.84
N ALA A 82 -2.09 -2.06 -12.79
CA ALA A 82 -3.07 -2.09 -11.71
C ALA A 82 -2.41 -2.18 -10.33
N THR A 83 -1.42 -3.07 -10.14
CA THR A 83 -0.67 -3.17 -8.88
C THR A 83 0.04 -1.86 -8.53
N TYR A 84 0.68 -1.22 -9.51
CA TYR A 84 1.37 0.05 -9.30
C TYR A 84 0.41 1.16 -8.88
N LEU A 85 -0.72 1.27 -9.57
CA LEU A 85 -1.77 2.24 -9.28
C LEU A 85 -2.38 2.00 -7.90
N THR A 86 -2.68 0.76 -7.52
CA THR A 86 -3.18 0.42 -6.17
C THR A 86 -2.27 0.96 -5.07
N VAL A 87 -0.95 0.84 -5.22
CA VAL A 87 0.02 1.34 -4.23
C VAL A 87 -0.01 2.86 -4.14
N ILE A 88 -0.03 3.55 -5.28
CA ILE A 88 -0.09 5.01 -5.32
C ILE A 88 -1.41 5.51 -4.74
N SER A 89 -2.54 4.93 -5.16
CA SER A 89 -3.87 5.28 -4.68
C SER A 89 -3.96 5.13 -3.17
N ARG A 90 -3.55 3.98 -2.62
CA ARG A 90 -3.56 3.77 -1.15
C ARG A 90 -2.72 4.81 -0.43
N ARG A 91 -1.53 5.15 -0.94
CA ARG A 91 -0.64 6.16 -0.33
C ARG A 91 -1.28 7.55 -0.29
N VAL A 92 -1.82 8.01 -1.43
CA VAL A 92 -2.47 9.31 -1.54
C VAL A 92 -3.67 9.38 -0.59
N ILE A 93 -4.52 8.36 -0.62
CA ILE A 93 -5.74 8.29 0.19
C ILE A 93 -5.42 8.21 1.68
N ALA A 94 -4.46 7.38 2.08
CA ALA A 94 -4.01 7.27 3.46
C ALA A 94 -3.45 8.60 4.01
N ARG A 95 -2.67 9.32 3.18
CA ARG A 95 -2.14 10.65 3.53
C ARG A 95 -3.27 11.66 3.70
N ARG A 96 -4.24 11.67 2.78
CA ARG A 96 -5.38 12.59 2.84
C ARG A 96 -6.22 12.34 4.08
N LEU A 97 -6.58 11.08 4.35
CA LEU A 97 -7.35 10.70 5.53
C LEU A 97 -6.64 11.06 6.86
N SER A 98 -5.29 10.99 6.92
CA SER A 98 -4.57 11.46 8.11
C SER A 98 -4.55 12.97 8.30
N GLN A 99 -4.74 13.75 7.22
CA GLN A 99 -4.80 15.22 7.28
C GLN A 99 -6.22 15.72 7.60
N THR A 100 -7.23 14.88 7.40
CA THR A 100 -8.65 15.18 7.67
C THR A 100 -9.12 14.65 9.03
N GLY A 101 -8.25 13.93 9.78
CA GLY A 101 -8.53 13.58 11.17
C GLY A 101 -8.73 14.82 12.04
N PRO A 102 -9.44 14.73 13.18
CA PRO A 102 -9.59 15.86 14.08
C PRO A 102 -8.20 16.42 14.43
N PRO A 103 -8.03 17.75 14.56
CA PRO A 103 -6.79 18.31 15.03
C PRO A 103 -6.53 17.72 16.41
N MET A 104 -5.60 16.77 16.50
CA MET A 104 -5.17 16.22 17.78
C MET A 104 -4.52 17.38 18.53
N ALA A 105 -5.19 17.80 19.60
CA ALA A 105 -4.61 18.64 20.63
C ALA A 105 -3.35 17.95 21.15
N ASP A 106 -2.24 18.68 21.14
CA ASP A 106 -1.07 18.38 21.96
C ASP A 106 -1.52 18.20 23.42
N GLY A 107 -1.14 17.07 24.01
CA GLY A 107 -1.50 16.73 25.38
C GLY A 107 -0.99 15.35 25.80
N GLN A 108 0.27 15.32 26.22
CA GLN A 108 0.83 14.58 27.37
C GLN A 108 0.02 13.40 27.93
N ASP A 109 0.59 12.19 28.02
CA ASP A 109 1.15 11.70 29.29
C ASP A 109 1.66 10.25 29.21
N VAL A 110 2.80 10.08 29.89
CA VAL A 110 3.52 8.84 30.12
C VAL A 110 2.94 8.24 31.40
N ALA A 111 2.33 7.06 31.35
CA ALA A 111 2.04 6.28 32.57
C ALA A 111 1.96 4.78 32.27
N ASP A 112 2.97 4.10 32.80
CA ASP A 112 3.06 2.70 33.20
C ASP A 112 1.86 2.27 34.06
N ASP A 113 1.31 1.07 33.83
CA ASP A 113 1.25 -0.03 34.82
C ASP A 113 0.19 -1.12 34.46
N GLY A 114 0.61 -2.39 34.55
CA GLY A 114 -0.15 -3.53 35.08
C GLY A 114 -1.35 -4.16 34.34
N ALA A 115 -1.12 -5.25 33.58
CA ALA A 115 -2.04 -6.42 33.55
C ALA A 115 -1.40 -7.70 32.94
N PRO A 116 -1.53 -8.86 33.59
CA PRO A 116 -2.04 -10.07 32.90
C PRO A 116 -2.97 -10.89 33.83
N PRO A 117 -3.48 -12.10 33.49
CA PRO A 117 -3.60 -12.82 32.20
C PRO A 117 -5.04 -13.38 31.93
N VAL A 118 -5.40 -13.79 30.71
CA VAL A 118 -6.11 -15.09 30.48
C VAL A 118 -5.88 -15.57 29.03
N ALA A 119 -5.48 -16.84 28.92
CA ALA A 119 -5.25 -17.56 27.67
C ALA A 119 -6.55 -18.09 27.04
N THR A 120 -6.60 -18.12 25.71
CA THR A 120 -7.31 -19.15 24.95
C THR A 120 -6.53 -19.43 23.68
N GLY A 121 -6.04 -20.67 23.57
CA GLY A 121 -5.19 -21.10 22.48
C GLY A 121 -5.95 -21.25 21.16
N SER A 122 -5.38 -20.68 20.10
CA SER A 122 -5.51 -21.20 18.75
C SER A 122 -4.30 -20.70 17.95
N HIS A 123 -3.53 -21.65 17.40
CA HIS A 123 -2.39 -21.49 16.50
C HIS A 123 -1.62 -20.16 16.59
N SER A 124 -0.45 -20.18 17.25
CA SER A 124 0.55 -19.10 17.19
C SER A 124 1.05 -18.91 15.74
N GLN A 125 0.29 -18.19 14.92
CA GLN A 125 0.87 -17.39 13.86
C GLN A 125 1.65 -16.29 14.58
N SER A 126 2.98 -16.40 14.54
CA SER A 126 3.88 -15.37 15.04
C SER A 126 3.54 -14.05 14.36
N HIS A 127 2.73 -13.22 15.02
CA HIS A 127 2.34 -11.92 14.53
C HIS A 127 3.60 -11.05 14.58
N VAL A 128 4.30 -10.92 13.46
CA VAL A 128 5.52 -10.10 13.40
C VAL A 128 5.13 -8.67 13.71
N SER A 129 5.62 -8.09 14.80
CA SER A 129 5.33 -6.69 15.13
C SER A 129 5.81 -5.76 14.01
N ARG A 130 5.01 -4.74 13.68
CA ARG A 130 5.37 -3.77 12.66
C ARG A 130 6.57 -2.94 13.15
N ILE A 131 7.44 -2.53 12.23
CA ILE A 131 8.52 -1.59 12.49
C ILE A 131 7.92 -0.21 12.24
N ASP A 132 7.98 0.66 13.24
CA ASP A 132 7.33 1.97 13.20
C ASP A 132 8.13 3.03 12.42
N ASP A 133 9.45 2.83 12.28
CA ASP A 133 10.33 3.72 11.53
C ASP A 133 10.34 3.39 10.02
N GLN A 134 9.62 4.21 9.25
CA GLN A 134 9.46 4.03 7.80
C GLN A 134 10.76 4.28 7.02
N GLU A 135 11.64 5.16 7.49
CA GLU A 135 12.91 5.47 6.81
C GLU A 135 13.92 4.34 7.04
N GLU A 136 13.97 3.81 8.27
CA GLU A 136 14.79 2.65 8.61
C GLU A 136 14.34 1.42 7.78
N VAL A 137 13.04 1.16 7.68
CA VAL A 137 12.49 0.05 6.88
C VAL A 137 12.90 0.17 5.41
N GLN A 138 12.81 1.36 4.81
CA GLN A 138 13.21 1.54 3.41
C GLN A 138 14.70 1.26 3.18
N ARG A 139 15.56 1.70 4.11
CA ARG A 139 17.01 1.47 4.02
C ARG A 139 17.35 -0.02 4.17
N LEU A 140 16.70 -0.70 5.11
CA LEU A 140 16.92 -2.12 5.38
C LEU A 140 16.38 -3.03 4.26
N MET A 141 15.32 -2.60 3.58
CA MET A 141 14.75 -3.33 2.44
C MET A 141 15.66 -3.41 1.21
N LEU A 142 16.64 -2.51 1.05
CA LEU A 142 17.60 -2.56 -0.08
C LEU A 142 18.47 -3.83 -0.08
N ARG A 143 18.52 -4.55 1.04
CA ARG A 143 19.31 -5.78 1.23
C ARG A 143 18.50 -7.05 1.03
N LEU A 144 17.20 -6.92 0.79
CA LEU A 144 16.29 -8.03 0.58
C LEU A 144 16.16 -8.35 -0.91
N ASP A 145 15.86 -9.60 -1.21
CA ASP A 145 15.49 -10.00 -2.56
C ASP A 145 14.20 -9.28 -2.97
N PRO A 146 13.97 -8.97 -4.26
CA PRO A 146 12.85 -8.14 -4.71
C PRO A 146 11.47 -8.63 -4.24
N ASN A 147 11.32 -9.95 -4.08
CA ASN A 147 10.08 -10.56 -3.58
C ASN A 147 9.89 -10.34 -2.07
N GLU A 148 10.94 -10.54 -1.27
CA GLU A 148 10.94 -10.31 0.18
C GLU A 148 10.76 -8.83 0.51
N ALA A 149 11.46 -7.94 -0.22
CA ALA A 149 11.31 -6.50 -0.09
C ALA A 149 9.86 -6.07 -0.35
N ASN A 150 9.21 -6.62 -1.38
CA ASN A 150 7.83 -6.30 -1.68
C ASN A 150 6.87 -6.73 -0.55
N ILE A 151 7.09 -7.90 0.06
CA ILE A 151 6.28 -8.43 1.17
C ILE A 151 6.47 -7.58 2.44
N VAL A 152 7.71 -7.24 2.79
CA VAL A 152 8.05 -6.35 3.91
C VAL A 152 7.43 -4.97 3.72
N ARG A 153 7.50 -4.42 2.50
CA ARG A 153 6.83 -3.16 2.13
C ARG A 153 5.33 -3.24 2.35
N MET A 154 4.69 -4.29 1.83
CA MET A 154 3.26 -4.49 1.97
C MET A 154 2.82 -4.62 3.42
N TYR A 155 3.64 -5.26 4.26
CA TYR A 155 3.31 -5.47 5.66
C TYR A 155 3.59 -4.24 6.54
N HIS A 156 4.81 -3.69 6.46
CA HIS A 156 5.28 -2.62 7.35
C HIS A 156 4.94 -1.22 6.86
N LEU A 157 4.99 -0.97 5.54
CA LEU A 157 4.73 0.35 4.97
C LEU A 157 3.29 0.51 4.44
N GLU A 158 2.65 -0.58 3.99
CA GLU A 158 1.26 -0.54 3.50
C GLU A 158 0.22 -1.08 4.49
N GLY A 159 0.66 -1.66 5.62
CA GLY A 159 -0.21 -2.17 6.67
C GLY A 159 -1.11 -3.34 6.27
N LYS A 160 -0.76 -4.09 5.22
CA LYS A 160 -1.58 -5.20 4.72
C LYS A 160 -1.58 -6.40 5.67
N SER A 161 -2.68 -7.14 5.68
CA SER A 161 -2.81 -8.42 6.37
C SER A 161 -2.13 -9.55 5.59
N TYR A 162 -1.89 -10.69 6.25
CA TYR A 162 -1.27 -11.85 5.60
C TYR A 162 -2.11 -12.37 4.43
N GLN A 163 -3.44 -12.30 4.54
CA GLN A 163 -4.37 -12.64 3.45
C GLN A 163 -4.21 -11.72 2.24
N GLU A 164 -4.12 -10.42 2.47
CA GLU A 164 -3.95 -9.44 1.39
C GLU A 164 -2.59 -9.61 0.70
N ILE A 165 -1.53 -9.88 1.48
CA ILE A 165 -0.19 -10.15 0.95
C ILE A 165 -0.19 -11.45 0.12
N SER A 166 -0.79 -12.51 0.66
CA SER A 166 -0.96 -13.80 -0.02
C SER A 166 -1.63 -13.63 -1.38
N LYS A 167 -2.77 -12.93 -1.43
CA LYS A 167 -3.49 -12.63 -2.68
C LYS A 167 -2.69 -11.75 -3.63
N ALA A 168 -1.93 -10.78 -3.12
CA ALA A 168 -1.16 -9.84 -3.94
C ALA A 168 0.10 -10.46 -4.56
N VAL A 169 0.74 -11.42 -3.88
CA VAL A 169 2.00 -12.05 -4.32
C VAL A 169 1.76 -13.44 -4.92
N GLY A 170 0.58 -14.02 -4.76
CA GLY A 170 0.26 -15.36 -5.25
C GLY A 170 0.92 -16.47 -4.44
N MET A 171 1.18 -16.24 -3.14
CA MET A 171 1.70 -17.25 -2.21
C MET A 171 0.64 -17.65 -1.19
N SER A 172 0.79 -18.79 -0.50
CA SER A 172 -0.13 -19.17 0.56
C SER A 172 0.00 -18.24 1.78
N GLU A 173 -1.11 -17.95 2.45
CA GLU A 173 -1.14 -17.14 3.68
C GLU A 173 -0.18 -17.69 4.75
N ASN A 174 -0.11 -19.01 4.86
CA ASN A 174 0.81 -19.74 5.74
C ASN A 174 2.30 -19.49 5.44
N SER A 175 2.64 -19.00 4.24
CA SER A 175 4.03 -18.69 3.86
C SER A 175 4.42 -17.24 4.12
N VAL A 176 3.46 -16.34 4.34
CA VAL A 176 3.71 -14.90 4.52
C VAL A 176 4.47 -14.64 5.83
N GLY A 177 4.02 -15.25 6.93
CA GLY A 177 4.67 -15.14 8.24
C GLY A 177 6.15 -15.57 8.22
N PRO A 178 6.49 -16.80 7.75
CA PRO A 178 7.87 -17.23 7.60
C PRO A 178 8.74 -16.32 6.72
N VAL A 179 8.18 -15.76 5.64
CA VAL A 179 8.92 -14.83 4.78
C VAL A 179 9.21 -13.51 5.50
N LEU A 180 8.23 -12.95 6.23
CA LEU A 180 8.44 -11.75 7.05
C LEU A 180 9.48 -11.97 8.14
N THR A 181 9.45 -13.12 8.82
CA THR A 181 10.46 -13.47 9.84
C THR A 181 11.85 -13.54 9.24
N ARG A 182 12.03 -14.27 8.12
CA ARG A 182 13.33 -14.37 7.44
C ARG A 182 13.83 -13.02 6.94
N ALA A 183 12.93 -12.21 6.36
CA ALA A 183 13.28 -10.88 5.90
C ALA A 183 13.70 -9.98 7.08
N ARG A 184 13.01 -10.06 8.23
CA ARG A 184 13.39 -9.33 9.45
C ARG A 184 14.75 -9.78 10.00
N ASP A 185 15.03 -11.07 9.98
CA ASP A 185 16.33 -11.60 10.42
C ASP A 185 17.45 -11.15 9.47
N LYS A 186 17.24 -11.12 8.15
CA LYS A 186 18.19 -10.52 7.18
C LYS A 186 18.40 -9.01 7.45
N MET A 187 17.33 -8.27 7.72
CA MET A 187 17.40 -6.85 8.06
C MET A 187 18.16 -6.60 9.38
N ARG A 188 18.03 -7.49 10.38
CA ARG A 188 18.70 -7.38 11.69
C ARG A 188 20.15 -7.85 11.66
N ASN A 189 20.44 -8.95 10.97
CA ASN A 189 21.77 -9.58 10.96
C ASN A 189 22.77 -8.86 10.02
N GLY A 190 22.32 -7.94 9.18
CA GLY A 190 23.18 -7.05 8.39
C GLY A 190 23.74 -5.83 9.17
N ARG A 191 23.70 -5.84 10.51
CA ARG A 191 24.38 -4.86 11.38
C ARG A 191 25.83 -5.25 11.70
N GLY A 192 26.49 -5.98 10.79
CA GLY A 192 27.92 -6.28 10.82
C GLY A 192 28.62 -5.63 9.65
#